data_AF-A0A973LEV0-F1
#
_entry.id   AF-A0A973LEV0-F1
#
_cell.length_a   1.000
_cell.length_b   1.000
_cell.length_c   1.000
_cell.angle_alpha   90.00
_cell.angle_beta   90.00
_cell.angle_gamma   90.00
#
_symmetry.space_group_name_H-M   'P 1'
#
loop_
_entity.id
_entity.type
_entity.pdbx_description
1 polymer ?
#
loop_
_entity_poly.entity_id
_entity_poly.type
_entity_poly.pdbx_seq_one_letter_code
_entity_poly.pdbx_strand_id
1 'polypeptide(L)' 'MDIPNMGVPADLAARMSMAEQHEYLRSKFSRRGLIRGGAVAAGTVAALPLLAGTAGAAAGGSGT' A
#
# COMPACT_ATOMS: atom_id res chain seq x y z
N MET A 1 -5.41 9.36 31.39
CA MET A 1 -4.55 9.74 30.26
C MET A 1 -4.90 8.82 29.12
N ASP A 2 -5.35 9.36 27.99
CA ASP A 2 -5.66 8.57 26.81
C ASP A 2 -4.36 8.37 26.04
N ILE A 3 -3.85 7.13 26.01
CA ILE A 3 -2.60 6.81 25.33
C ILE A 3 -2.97 6.17 24.00
N PRO A 4 -2.55 6.75 22.86
CA PRO A 4 -2.86 6.18 21.56
C PRO A 4 -2.31 4.75 21.49
N ASN A 5 -3.15 3.80 21.06
CA ASN A 5 -2.80 2.39 20.92
C ASN A 5 -1.80 2.21 19.76
N MET A 6 -0.54 2.53 20.02
CA MET A 6 0.58 2.48 19.08
C MET A 6 1.41 1.21 19.30
N GLY A 7 1.91 0.63 18.21
CA GLY A 7 2.79 -0.55 18.24
C GLY A 7 2.10 -1.85 17.77
N VAL A 8 2.40 -2.97 18.45
CA VAL A 8 1.74 -4.27 18.20
C VAL A 8 0.46 -4.32 19.05
N PRO A 9 -0.72 -4.55 18.46
CA PRO A 9 -1.97 -4.71 19.22
C PRO A 9 -1.85 -5.84 20.26
N ALA A 10 -2.40 -5.65 21.46
CA ALA A 10 -2.27 -6.60 22.57
C ALA A 10 -2.73 -8.03 22.19
N ASP A 11 -3.86 -8.14 21.50
CA ASP A 11 -4.38 -9.44 21.06
C ASP A 11 -3.45 -10.13 20.06
N LEU A 12 -2.70 -9.37 19.26
CA LEU A 12 -1.74 -9.88 18.29
C LEU A 12 -0.42 -10.25 18.99
N ALA A 13 0.06 -9.40 19.89
CA ALA A 13 1.25 -9.63 20.69
C ALA A 13 1.13 -10.91 21.54
N ALA A 14 -0.06 -11.20 22.06
CA ALA A 14 -0.34 -12.42 22.84
C ALA A 14 -0.07 -13.73 22.07
N ARG A 15 -0.05 -13.67 20.74
CA ARG A 15 0.13 -14.83 19.85
C ARG A 15 1.48 -14.82 19.13
N MET A 16 2.25 -13.74 19.25
CA MET A 16 3.50 -13.52 18.52
C MET A 16 4.69 -13.55 19.47
N SER A 17 5.75 -14.24 19.06
CA SER A 17 7.05 -14.15 19.70
C SER A 17 7.64 -12.74 19.58
N MET A 18 8.60 -12.39 20.44
CA MET A 18 9.28 -11.09 20.39
C MET A 18 9.93 -10.79 19.03
N ALA A 19 10.42 -11.82 18.33
CA ALA A 19 11.00 -11.66 16.99
C ALA A 19 9.93 -11.28 15.95
N GLU A 20 8.77 -11.95 15.98
CA GLU A 20 7.65 -11.67 15.10
C GLU A 20 7.06 -10.29 15.35
N GLN A 21 7.00 -9.87 16.60
CA GLN A 21 6.62 -8.50 16.97
C GLN A 21 7.60 -7.47 16.38
N HIS A 22 8.90 -7.74 16.47
CA HIS A 22 9.91 -6.85 15.93
C HIS A 22 9.81 -6.73 14.39
N GLU A 23 9.54 -7.83 13.70
CA GLU A 23 9.33 -7.82 12.25
C GLU A 23 8.03 -7.11 11.85
N TYR A 24 6.96 -7.25 12.64
CA TYR A 24 5.72 -6.50 12.42
C TYR A 24 5.94 -4.99 12.54
N LEU A 25 6.65 -4.55 13.58
CA LEU A 25 6.97 -3.13 13.75
C LEU A 25 7.87 -2.61 12.61
N ARG A 26 8.91 -3.38 12.27
CA ARG A 26 9.83 -3.07 11.19
C ARG A 26 9.12 -2.95 9.85
N SER A 27 8.25 -3.89 9.50
CA SER A 27 7.55 -3.91 8.21
C SER A 27 6.47 -2.83 8.14
N LYS A 28 5.65 -2.67 9.19
CA LYS A 28 4.49 -1.78 9.20
C LYS A 28 4.84 -0.30 9.34
N PHE A 29 5.88 0.02 10.10
CA PHE A 29 6.31 1.40 10.33
C PHE A 29 7.56 1.80 9.53
N SER A 30 8.04 0.96 8.62
CA SER A 30 9.18 1.33 7.77
C SER A 30 8.81 2.41 6.76
N ARG A 31 9.60 3.48 6.75
CA ARG A 31 9.52 4.59 5.79
C ARG A 31 9.54 4.09 4.33
N ARG A 32 10.35 3.07 4.04
CA ARG A 32 10.46 2.51 2.68
C ARG A 32 9.21 1.71 2.30
N GLY A 33 8.56 1.06 3.28
CA GLY A 33 7.27 0.41 3.12
C GLY A 33 6.17 1.44 2.82
N LEU A 34 6.12 2.54 3.57
CA LEU A 34 5.18 3.64 3.33
C LEU A 34 5.37 4.29 1.95
N ILE A 35 6.62 4.56 1.55
CA ILE A 35 6.92 5.14 0.23
C ILE A 35 6.49 4.19 -0.89
N ARG A 36 6.78 2.89 -0.77
CA ARG A 36 6.39 1.90 -1.79
C ARG A 36 4.88 1.68 -1.83
N GLY A 37 4.22 1.52 -0.68
CA GLY A 37 2.76 1.36 -0.61
C GLY A 37 2.03 2.59 -1.12
N GLY A 38 2.50 3.79 -0.74
CA GLY A 38 1.97 5.06 -1.25
C GLY A 38 2.23 5.26 -2.74
N ALA A 39 3.41 4.88 -3.25
CA ALA A 39 3.73 4.95 -4.68
C ALA A 39 2.93 3.95 -5.51
N VAL A 40 2.64 2.74 -5.01
CA VAL A 40 1.77 1.76 -5.69
C VAL A 40 0.32 2.25 -5.74
N ALA A 41 -0.19 2.79 -4.63
CA ALA A 41 -1.52 3.39 -4.60
C ALA A 41 -1.63 4.62 -5.51
N ALA A 42 -0.62 5.50 -5.51
CA ALA A 42 -0.60 6.69 -6.37
C ALA A 42 -0.42 6.34 -7.86
N GLY A 43 0.45 5.37 -8.19
CA GLY A 43 0.69 4.93 -9.55
C GLY A 43 -0.52 4.25 -10.18
N THR A 44 -1.28 3.46 -9.42
CA THR A 44 -2.53 2.84 -9.90
C THR A 44 -3.61 3.89 -10.14
N VAL A 45 -3.80 4.86 -9.24
CA VAL A 45 -4.80 5.92 -9.41
C VAL A 45 -4.44 6.87 -10.56
N ALA A 46 -3.17 7.22 -10.75
CA ALA A 46 -2.73 8.04 -11.88
C ALA A 46 -2.73 7.29 -13.22
N ALA A 47 -2.60 5.96 -13.21
CA ALA A 47 -2.69 5.12 -14.41
C ALA A 47 -4.14 4.90 -14.87
N LEU A 48 -5.16 5.04 -14.01
CA LEU A 48 -6.57 4.90 -14.39
C LEU A 48 -6.99 5.86 -15.53
N PRO A 49 -6.73 7.18 -15.47
CA PRO A 49 -7.06 8.07 -16.59
C PRO A 49 -6.19 7.84 -17.83
N LEU A 50 -4.94 7.38 -17.66
CA LEU A 50 -4.07 7.04 -18.78
C LEU A 50 -4.49 5.75 -19.50
N LEU A 51 -4.96 4.74 -18.76
CA LEU A 51 -5.48 3.48 -19.32
C LEU A 51 -6.86 3.68 -19.96
N ALA A 52 -7.71 4.54 -19.40
CA ALA A 52 -8.95 4.95 -20.04
C ALA A 52 -8.69 5.73 -21.35
N GLY A 53 -7.63 6.54 -21.40
CA GLY A 53 -7.18 7.24 -22.61
C GLY A 53 -6.57 6.33 -23.68
N THR A 54 -5.80 5.30 -23.30
CA THR A 54 -5.21 4.35 -24.27
C THR A 54 -6.22 3.30 -24.77
N ALA A 55 -7.25 2.98 -23.99
CA ALA A 55 -8.38 2.16 -24.47
C ALA A 55 -9.19 2.87 -25.58
N GLY A 56 -9.30 4.20 -25.54
CA GLY A 56 -9.89 5.00 -26.62
C GLY A 56 -9.00 5.15 -27.87
N ALA A 57 -7.68 5.17 -27.69
CA ALA A 57 -6.73 5.27 -28.80
C ALA A 57 -6.52 3.94 -29.56
N ALA A 58 -6.69 2.79 -28.91
CA ALA A 58 -6.60 1.47 -29.54
C ALA A 58 -7.86 1.08 -30.35
N ALA A 59 -8.99 1.74 -30.13
CA ALA A 59 -10.26 1.46 -30.83
C ALA A 59 -10.53 2.36 -32.05
N GLY A 60 -9.73 3.40 -32.29
CA GLY A 60 -9.92 4.38 -33.37
C GLY A 60 -9.01 4.21 -34.60
N GLY A 61 -8.15 3.19 -34.63
CA GLY A 61 -7.08 3.04 -35.63
C GLY A 61 -7.35 2.03 -36.76
N SER A 62 -8.59 1.63 -37.00
CA SER A 62 -8.95 0.71 -38.10
C SER A 62 -10.18 1.20 -38.85
N GLY A 63 -9.97 2.00 -39.90
CA GLY A 63 -11.04 2.43 -40.78
C GLY A 63 -10.55 3.23 -41.97
N THR A 64 -10.30 2.50 -43.08
CA THR A 64 -10.12 2.89 -44.49
C THR A 64 -8.96 3.79 -44.88
#